data_AF-D2YC33-F1
#
_entry.id   AF-D2YC33-F1
#
_cell.length_a   1.000
_cell.length_b   1.000
_cell.length_c   1.000
_cell.angle_alpha   90.00
_cell.angle_beta   90.00
_cell.angle_gamma   90.00
#
_symmetry.space_group_name_H-M   'P 1'
#
loop_
_entity.id
_entity.type
_entity.pdbx_description
1 polymer ?
#
loop_
_entity_poly.entity_id
_entity_poly.type
_entity_poly.pdbx_seq_one_letter_code
_entity_poly.pdbx_strand_id
1 'polypeptide(L)'
;MASFEFIWWWMFLLLPLPWVIYFFAPAIKPRAAIKLPYLPQASGIQPYSWLPRFIAAGLWILLLAAAARPVWYGEPVSTSTSHRDLMLVVDLSYSMSQEDMQSGQQMVDRLTAVKQVLSEFITKREGDRMGLILFADHAYLQTPLTLDRQTVISQLNQAVLKLIGTQTAIGEGIGLATKTFIDSDAPKE
;
A
#
# COMPACT_ATOMS: atom_id res chain seq x y z
N MET A 1 13.04 12.16 9.79
CA MET A 1 12.81 12.79 11.10
C MET A 1 11.44 12.34 11.58
N ALA A 2 11.39 11.49 12.60
CA ALA A 2 10.12 11.06 13.21
C ALA A 2 9.23 12.26 13.54
N SER A 3 8.05 12.34 12.91
CA SER A 3 7.07 13.39 13.20
C SER A 3 6.06 12.88 14.22
N PHE A 4 5.87 13.67 15.29
CA PHE A 4 4.79 13.47 16.23
C PHE A 4 3.65 14.41 15.85
N GLU A 5 2.51 13.84 15.48
CA GLU A 5 1.35 14.63 15.05
C GLU A 5 0.07 14.17 15.74
N PHE A 6 -0.80 15.14 16.00
CA PHE A 6 -2.18 14.88 16.42
C PHE A 6 -3.06 14.87 15.18
N ILE A 7 -3.55 13.69 14.79
CA ILE A 7 -4.40 13.54 13.60
C ILE A 7 -5.65 14.42 13.73
N TRP A 8 -6.19 14.56 14.94
CA TRP A 8 -7.39 15.34 15.21
C TRP A 8 -7.10 16.58 16.07
N TRP A 9 -6.22 17.46 15.60
CA TRP A 9 -5.89 18.73 16.27
C TRP A 9 -7.12 19.58 16.63
N TRP A 10 -8.17 19.56 15.81
CA TRP A 10 -9.45 20.23 16.05
C TRP A 10 -10.17 19.81 17.34
N MET A 11 -9.82 18.66 17.94
CA MET A 11 -10.34 18.25 19.26
C MET A 11 -10.00 19.26 20.37
N PHE A 12 -8.90 20.01 20.24
CA PHE A 12 -8.54 21.08 21.17
C PHE A 12 -9.50 22.28 21.14
N LEU A 13 -10.36 22.40 20.13
CA LEU A 13 -11.44 23.41 20.13
C LEU A 13 -12.48 23.15 21.23
N LEU A 14 -12.50 21.95 21.83
CA LEU A 14 -13.36 21.62 22.97
C LEU A 14 -12.74 22.04 24.32
N LEU A 15 -11.53 22.59 24.34
CA LEU A 15 -10.89 23.08 25.57
C LEU A 15 -11.72 24.11 26.34
N PRO A 16 -12.41 25.10 25.73
CA PRO A 16 -13.24 26.06 26.47
C PRO A 16 -14.59 25.48 26.94
N LEU A 17 -14.95 24.25 26.57
CA LEU A 17 -16.26 23.67 26.86
C LEU A 17 -16.61 23.64 28.36
N PRO A 18 -15.71 23.27 29.30
CA PRO A 18 -16.01 23.33 30.73
C PRO A 18 -16.27 24.76 31.23
N TRP A 19 -15.63 25.77 30.64
CA TRP A 19 -15.83 27.17 31.03
C TRP A 19 -17.15 27.71 30.49
N VAL A 20 -17.52 27.34 29.26
CA VAL A 20 -18.84 27.61 28.68
C VAL A 20 -19.93 26.96 29.54
N ILE A 21 -19.78 25.70 29.93
CA ILE A 21 -20.72 25.02 30.84
C ILE A 21 -20.79 25.76 32.17
N TYR A 22 -19.67 26.18 32.75
CA TYR A 22 -19.67 26.94 34.01
C TYR A 22 -20.44 28.27 33.90
N PHE A 23 -20.33 28.98 32.77
CA PHE A 23 -20.98 30.27 32.58
C PHE A 23 -22.48 30.14 32.26
N PHE A 24 -22.88 29.13 31.48
CA PHE A 24 -24.25 28.97 30.99
C PHE A 24 -25.09 27.96 31.79
N ALA A 25 -24.47 27.04 32.55
CA ALA A 25 -25.24 26.09 33.33
C ALA A 25 -25.89 26.77 34.53
N PRO A 26 -27.19 26.53 34.79
CA PRO A 26 -27.85 27.04 35.97
C PRO A 26 -27.17 26.47 37.22
N ALA A 27 -26.99 27.31 38.24
CA ALA A 27 -26.47 26.87 39.53
C ALA A 27 -27.30 25.69 40.03
N ILE A 28 -26.63 24.56 40.30
CA ILE A 28 -27.28 23.36 40.85
C ILE A 28 -27.86 23.77 42.21
N LYS A 29 -29.18 23.89 42.27
CA LYS A 29 -29.89 24.11 43.53
C LYS A 29 -29.64 22.88 44.39
N PRO A 30 -29.00 22.99 45.56
CA PRO A 30 -28.82 21.84 46.44
C PRO A 30 -30.21 21.29 46.76
N ARG A 31 -30.49 20.06 46.31
CA ARG A 31 -31.72 19.36 46.66
C ARG A 31 -31.67 19.15 48.17
N ALA A 32 -32.71 19.64 48.84
CA ALA A 32 -32.84 19.76 50.29
C ALA A 32 -31.98 18.77 51.09
N ALA A 33 -31.02 19.31 51.84
CA ALA A 33 -30.38 18.57 52.91
C ALA A 33 -31.46 18.05 53.86
N ILE A 34 -31.34 16.79 54.26
CA ILE A 34 -32.13 16.17 55.32
C ILE A 34 -32.16 17.16 56.50
N LYS A 35 -33.35 17.62 56.88
CA LYS A 35 -33.51 18.52 58.04
C LYS A 35 -33.28 17.71 59.31
N LEU A 36 -32.05 17.73 59.83
CA LEU A 36 -31.76 17.21 61.16
C LEU A 36 -32.21 18.24 62.22
N PRO A 37 -32.89 17.81 63.32
CA PRO A 37 -33.45 18.72 64.32
C PRO A 37 -32.43 19.47 65.18
N TYR A 38 -31.16 19.05 65.17
CA TYR A 38 -30.08 19.73 65.88
C TYR A 38 -28.80 19.69 65.04
N LEU A 39 -28.30 20.87 64.68
CA LEU A 39 -26.97 21.06 64.13
C LEU A 39 -26.23 22.00 65.10
N PRO A 40 -25.07 21.60 65.66
CA PRO A 40 -24.17 22.59 66.24
C PRO A 40 -23.81 23.58 65.12
N GLN A 41 -23.73 24.88 65.45
CA GLN A 41 -23.25 25.92 64.54
C GLN A 41 -21.78 25.64 64.22
N ALA A 42 -21.54 24.70 63.33
CA ALA A 42 -20.27 24.59 62.63
C ALA A 42 -20.24 25.77 61.68
N SER A 43 -19.48 26.79 62.05
CA SER A 43 -19.05 27.87 61.17
C SER A 43 -18.63 27.25 59.84
N GLY A 44 -19.48 27.41 58.82
CA GLY A 44 -19.30 26.83 57.51
C GLY A 44 -18.14 27.51 56.79
N ILE A 45 -16.91 27.17 57.18
CA ILE A 45 -15.76 27.34 56.32
C ILE A 45 -15.94 26.27 55.25
N GLN A 46 -16.64 26.61 54.17
CA GLN A 46 -16.51 25.88 52.92
C GLN A 46 -15.06 26.08 52.48
N PRO A 47 -14.15 25.10 52.63
CA PRO A 47 -12.82 25.30 52.13
C PRO A 47 -12.97 25.40 50.61
N TYR A 48 -12.66 26.57 50.06
CA TYR A 48 -12.47 26.74 48.63
C TYR A 48 -11.27 25.88 48.23
N SER A 49 -11.49 24.57 48.10
CA SER A 49 -10.45 23.66 47.67
C SER A 49 -10.30 23.87 46.17
N TRP A 50 -9.27 24.63 45.83
CA TRP A 50 -8.82 24.82 44.46
C TRP A 50 -8.38 23.47 43.87
N LEU A 51 -7.82 22.60 44.70
CA LEU A 51 -7.27 21.30 44.33
C LEU A 51 -8.19 20.42 43.43
N PRO A 52 -9.46 20.13 43.77
CA PRO A 52 -10.34 19.36 42.89
C PRO A 52 -10.60 20.03 41.54
N ARG A 53 -10.59 21.37 41.47
CA ARG A 53 -10.76 22.10 40.19
C ARG A 53 -9.54 21.93 39.30
N PHE A 54 -8.33 21.99 39.87
CA PHE A 54 -7.09 21.74 39.14
C PHE A 54 -6.99 20.29 38.66
N ILE A 55 -7.41 19.32 39.49
CA ILE A 55 -7.46 17.90 39.10
C ILE A 55 -8.45 17.70 37.95
N ALA A 56 -9.65 18.27 38.04
CA ALA A 56 -10.65 18.17 36.97
C ALA A 56 -10.18 18.80 35.65
N ALA A 57 -9.51 19.96 35.72
CA ALA A 57 -8.91 20.60 34.56
C ALA A 57 -7.79 19.74 33.93
N GLY A 58 -6.93 19.14 34.76
CA GLY A 58 -5.88 18.23 34.29
C GLY A 58 -6.45 16.99 33.61
N LEU A 59 -7.48 16.36 34.19
CA LEU A 59 -8.17 15.21 33.60
C LEU A 59 -8.82 15.56 32.26
N TRP A 60 -9.41 16.74 32.14
CA TRP A 60 -10.01 17.21 30.88
C TRP A 60 -8.97 17.36 29.78
N ILE A 61 -7.82 17.97 30.09
CA ILE A 61 -6.72 18.15 29.12
C ILE A 61 -6.18 16.78 28.67
N LEU A 62 -5.98 15.84 29.61
CA LEU A 62 -5.52 14.49 29.28
C LEU A 62 -6.53 13.73 28.39
N LEU A 63 -7.84 13.90 28.66
CA LEU A 63 -8.89 13.30 27.84
C LEU A 63 -8.86 13.86 26.42
N LEU A 64 -8.73 15.18 26.25
CA LEU A 64 -8.62 15.79 24.93
C LEU A 64 -7.34 15.37 24.20
N ALA A 65 -6.21 15.28 24.91
CA ALA A 65 -4.95 14.82 24.33
C ALA A 65 -5.03 13.36 23.86
N ALA A 66 -5.67 12.47 24.62
CA ALA A 66 -5.92 11.09 24.20
C ALA A 66 -6.89 11.01 23.02
N ALA A 67 -7.96 11.82 23.04
CA ALA A 67 -8.96 11.89 21.97
C ALA A 67 -8.38 12.49 20.67
N ALA A 68 -7.39 13.38 20.75
CA ALA A 68 -6.71 13.96 19.58
C ALA A 68 -5.85 12.93 18.80
N ARG A 69 -5.79 11.68 19.29
CA ARG A 69 -5.14 10.52 18.67
C ARG A 69 -3.66 10.83 18.35
N PRO A 70 -2.80 10.89 19.37
CA PRO A 70 -1.37 11.11 19.16
C PRO A 70 -0.78 9.94 18.40
N VAL A 71 -0.14 10.22 17.26
CA VAL A 71 0.54 9.21 16.46
C VAL A 71 2.01 9.57 16.33
N TRP A 72 2.85 8.59 16.64
CA TRP A 72 4.28 8.67 16.42
C TRP A 72 4.58 8.01 15.07
N TYR A 73 4.86 8.82 14.05
CA TYR A 73 5.30 8.30 12.76
C TYR A 73 6.79 7.97 12.85
N GLY A 74 7.15 6.71 12.58
CA GLY A 74 8.55 6.31 12.45
C GLY A 74 9.21 6.96 11.24
N GLU A 75 10.51 6.77 11.08
CA GLU A 75 11.18 7.15 9.84
C GLU A 75 10.47 6.45 8.66
N PRO A 76 10.09 7.18 7.60
CA PRO A 76 9.48 6.57 6.43
C PRO A 76 10.47 5.57 5.85
N VAL A 77 10.09 4.29 5.86
CA VAL A 77 10.87 3.23 5.23
C VAL A 77 10.65 3.36 3.73
N SER A 78 11.47 4.19 3.06
CA SER A 78 11.56 4.18 1.61
C SER A 78 12.35 2.94 1.21
N THR A 79 11.69 1.81 1.03
CA THR A 79 12.30 0.69 0.28
C THR A 79 12.40 1.12 -1.17
N SER A 80 13.47 1.83 -1.51
CA SER A 80 13.93 2.00 -2.88
C SER A 80 14.55 0.66 -3.32
N THR A 81 13.73 -0.38 -3.47
CA THR A 81 14.12 -1.45 -4.39
C THR A 81 14.26 -0.79 -5.75
N SER A 82 15.47 -0.81 -6.32
CA SER A 82 15.64 -0.49 -7.74
C SER A 82 14.88 -1.56 -8.50
N HIS A 83 13.71 -1.20 -9.04
CA HIS A 83 12.90 -2.10 -9.85
C HIS A 83 13.49 -2.04 -11.26
N ARG A 84 13.86 -3.17 -11.85
CA ARG A 84 14.26 -3.21 -13.26
C ARG A 84 13.05 -3.53 -14.11
N ASP A 85 12.98 -2.90 -15.27
CA ASP A 85 12.02 -3.28 -16.31
C ASP A 85 12.68 -4.29 -17.25
N LEU A 86 12.05 -5.45 -17.41
CA LEU A 86 12.50 -6.51 -18.32
C LEU A 86 11.41 -6.81 -19.34
N MET A 87 11.79 -6.84 -20.63
CA MET A 87 10.90 -7.24 -21.72
C MET A 87 11.34 -8.59 -22.25
N LEU A 88 10.46 -9.58 -22.16
CA LEU A 88 10.67 -10.91 -22.73
C LEU A 88 10.16 -10.90 -24.17
N VAL A 89 11.05 -11.10 -25.14
CA VAL A 89 10.71 -11.14 -26.57
C VAL A 89 10.89 -12.57 -27.05
N VAL A 90 9.78 -13.29 -27.24
CA VAL A 90 9.76 -14.75 -27.45
C VAL A 90 9.34 -15.10 -28.88
N ASP A 91 10.13 -15.96 -29.52
CA ASP A 91 9.87 -16.43 -30.89
C ASP A 91 8.76 -17.50 -30.91
N LEU A 92 7.88 -17.42 -31.91
CA LEU A 92 6.83 -18.38 -32.23
C LEU A 92 6.92 -18.90 -33.67
N SER A 93 8.05 -18.65 -34.35
CA SER A 93 8.32 -19.11 -35.72
C SER A 93 8.28 -20.64 -35.85
N TYR A 94 8.24 -21.14 -37.09
CA TYR A 94 8.18 -22.58 -37.35
C TYR A 94 9.34 -23.36 -36.71
N SER A 95 10.52 -22.75 -36.58
CA SER A 95 11.68 -23.38 -35.94
C SER A 95 11.45 -23.73 -34.46
N MET A 96 10.47 -23.10 -33.81
CA MET A 96 10.14 -23.35 -32.41
C MET A 96 9.29 -24.62 -32.21
N SER A 97 8.77 -25.22 -33.29
CA SER A 97 8.05 -26.50 -33.24
C SER A 97 8.98 -27.73 -33.28
N GLN A 98 10.29 -27.53 -33.32
CA GLN A 98 11.26 -28.63 -33.42
C GLN A 98 11.39 -29.34 -32.08
N GLU A 99 11.15 -30.65 -32.05
CA GLU A 99 11.23 -31.50 -30.85
C GLU A 99 12.67 -31.94 -30.54
N ASP A 100 13.55 -30.97 -30.34
CA ASP A 100 14.98 -31.20 -30.09
C ASP A 100 15.44 -30.77 -28.68
N MET A 101 14.51 -30.41 -27.80
CA MET A 101 14.81 -30.00 -26.43
C MET A 101 14.45 -31.10 -25.44
N GLN A 102 15.31 -31.33 -24.45
CA GLN A 102 15.04 -32.29 -23.39
C GLN A 102 14.33 -31.61 -22.22
N SER A 103 13.17 -32.13 -21.82
CA SER A 103 12.54 -31.80 -20.54
C SER A 103 12.33 -33.07 -19.73
N GLY A 104 13.12 -33.21 -18.66
CA GLY A 104 13.17 -34.45 -17.88
C GLY A 104 13.61 -35.64 -18.73
N GLN A 105 12.72 -36.63 -18.92
CA GLN A 105 12.97 -37.83 -19.71
C GLN A 105 12.36 -37.80 -21.12
N GLN A 106 11.70 -36.70 -21.50
CA GLN A 106 11.00 -36.58 -22.78
C GLN A 106 11.68 -35.53 -23.67
N MET A 107 11.62 -35.77 -24.98
CA MET A 107 11.93 -34.76 -25.98
C MET A 107 10.66 -33.92 -26.22
N VAL A 108 10.81 -32.60 -26.17
CA VAL A 108 9.73 -31.63 -26.33
C VAL A 108 10.14 -30.58 -27.35
N ASP A 109 9.16 -29.85 -27.87
CA ASP A 109 9.42 -28.73 -28.76
C ASP A 109 10.12 -27.56 -28.03
N ARG A 110 10.84 -26.74 -28.80
CA ARG A 110 11.58 -25.59 -28.26
C ARG A 110 10.69 -24.59 -27.53
N LEU A 111 9.46 -24.33 -28.00
CA LEU A 111 8.55 -23.40 -27.31
C LEU A 111 8.17 -23.94 -25.93
N THR A 112 7.85 -25.23 -25.82
CA THR A 112 7.54 -25.88 -24.54
C THR A 112 8.72 -25.78 -23.57
N ALA A 113 9.95 -26.04 -24.04
CA ALA A 113 11.15 -25.88 -23.21
C ALA A 113 11.37 -24.41 -22.77
N VAL A 114 11.21 -23.44 -23.68
CA VAL A 114 11.33 -22.02 -23.37
C VAL A 114 10.29 -21.56 -22.36
N LYS A 115 9.03 -22.00 -22.48
CA LYS A 115 7.96 -21.68 -21.51
C LYS A 115 8.34 -22.12 -20.10
N GLN A 116 8.90 -23.32 -19.95
CA GLN A 116 9.32 -23.84 -18.66
C GLN A 116 10.45 -23.01 -18.06
N VAL A 117 11.52 -22.76 -18.83
CA VAL A 117 12.68 -21.99 -18.38
C VAL A 117 12.29 -20.55 -18.03
N LEU A 118 11.50 -19.89 -18.89
CA LEU A 118 11.05 -18.52 -18.65
C LEU A 118 10.08 -18.44 -17.47
N SER A 119 9.19 -19.41 -17.29
CA SER A 119 8.29 -19.43 -16.11
C SER A 119 9.10 -19.52 -14.80
N GLU A 120 10.15 -20.34 -14.78
CA GLU A 120 11.06 -20.43 -13.63
C GLU A 120 11.86 -19.14 -13.44
N PHE A 121 12.35 -18.54 -14.53
CA PHE A 121 13.05 -17.26 -14.52
C PHE A 121 12.18 -16.13 -13.94
N ILE A 122 10.94 -15.97 -14.42
CA ILE A 122 9.98 -14.97 -13.95
C ILE A 122 9.66 -15.18 -12.47
N THR A 123 9.51 -16.44 -12.04
CA THR A 123 9.23 -16.77 -10.64
C THR A 123 10.38 -16.39 -9.70
N LYS A 124 11.63 -16.47 -10.16
CA LYS A 124 12.82 -16.11 -9.38
C LYS A 124 13.10 -14.60 -9.33
N ARG A 125 12.48 -13.80 -10.19
CA ARG A 125 12.65 -12.35 -10.24
C ARG A 125 11.62 -11.65 -9.37
N GLU A 126 12.01 -11.30 -8.16
CA GLU A 126 11.19 -10.54 -7.21
C GLU A 126 11.47 -9.04 -7.35
N GLY A 127 10.41 -8.23 -7.44
CA GLY A 127 10.52 -6.78 -7.48
C GLY A 127 10.86 -6.18 -8.86
N ASP A 128 10.93 -6.97 -9.93
CA ASP A 128 11.13 -6.46 -11.29
C ASP A 128 9.77 -6.36 -12.03
N ARG A 129 9.59 -5.32 -12.86
CA ARG A 129 8.46 -5.26 -13.81
C ARG A 129 8.81 -6.06 -15.04
N MET A 130 7.89 -6.92 -15.48
CA MET A 130 8.10 -7.78 -16.64
C MET A 130 7.00 -7.57 -17.68
N GLY A 131 7.41 -7.56 -18.94
CA GLY A 131 6.54 -7.52 -20.11
C GLY A 131 6.81 -8.72 -21.01
N LEU A 132 5.85 -9.03 -21.89
CA LEU A 132 5.93 -10.14 -22.83
C LEU A 132 5.53 -9.67 -24.23
N ILE A 133 6.41 -9.91 -25.19
CA ILE A 133 6.20 -9.75 -26.62
C ILE A 133 6.37 -11.12 -27.27
N LEU A 134 5.44 -11.46 -28.16
CA LEU A 134 5.47 -12.67 -28.96
C LEU A 134 5.70 -12.25 -30.41
N PHE A 135 6.59 -12.92 -31.13
CA PHE A 135 6.86 -12.60 -32.54
C PHE A 135 6.97 -13.83 -33.43
N ALA A 136 6.50 -13.70 -34.67
CA ALA A 136 6.72 -14.63 -35.78
C ALA A 136 6.77 -13.82 -37.09
N ASP A 137 5.75 -13.88 -37.95
CA ASP A 137 5.69 -13.00 -39.14
C ASP A 137 5.57 -11.52 -38.74
N HIS A 138 4.93 -11.28 -37.60
CA HIS A 138 4.74 -9.98 -36.96
C HIS A 138 5.00 -10.07 -35.46
N ALA A 139 5.27 -8.94 -34.81
CA ALA A 139 5.44 -8.86 -33.37
C ALA A 139 4.22 -8.23 -32.68
N TYR A 140 3.78 -8.84 -31.57
CA TYR A 140 2.66 -8.36 -30.77
C TYR A 140 3.02 -8.24 -29.30
N LEU A 141 2.58 -7.15 -28.68
CA LEU A 141 2.68 -6.95 -27.24
C LEU A 141 1.60 -7.78 -26.55
N GLN A 142 1.99 -8.90 -25.93
CA GLN A 142 1.08 -9.81 -25.25
C GLN A 142 0.74 -9.33 -23.84
N THR A 143 1.74 -8.80 -23.13
CA THR A 143 1.58 -8.26 -21.78
C THR A 143 2.44 -7.00 -21.64
N PRO A 144 1.86 -5.84 -21.31
CA PRO A 144 2.63 -4.64 -20.98
C PRO A 144 3.45 -4.84 -19.70
N LEU A 145 4.42 -3.95 -19.45
CA LEU A 145 5.25 -4.00 -18.24
C LEU A 145 4.39 -3.97 -16.96
N THR A 146 4.45 -5.03 -16.17
CA THR A 146 3.67 -5.19 -14.95
C THR A 146 4.47 -5.83 -13.82
N LEU A 147 4.11 -5.54 -12.58
CA LEU A 147 4.61 -6.24 -11.38
C LEU A 147 3.91 -7.60 -11.17
N ASP A 148 2.78 -7.84 -11.84
CA ASP A 148 2.05 -9.09 -11.73
C ASP A 148 2.69 -10.20 -12.56
N ARG A 149 3.56 -10.94 -11.89
CA ARG A 149 4.32 -12.06 -12.45
C ARG A 149 3.44 -13.24 -12.85
N GLN A 150 2.35 -13.48 -12.11
CA GLN A 150 1.46 -14.60 -12.43
C GLN A 150 0.75 -14.37 -13.76
N THR A 151 0.33 -13.13 -14.02
CA THR A 151 -0.25 -12.76 -15.31
C THR A 151 0.76 -12.99 -16.44
N VAL A 152 2.02 -12.54 -16.30
CA VAL A 152 3.06 -12.78 -17.32
C VAL A 152 3.27 -14.28 -17.60
N ILE A 153 3.37 -15.10 -16.54
CA ILE A 153 3.51 -16.56 -16.66
C ILE A 153 2.30 -17.19 -17.35
N SER A 154 1.08 -16.80 -16.95
CA SER A 154 -0.15 -17.32 -17.54
C SER A 154 -0.24 -17.00 -19.04
N GLN A 155 0.07 -15.75 -19.41
CA GLN A 155 0.08 -15.30 -20.81
C GLN A 155 1.14 -16.03 -21.63
N LEU A 156 2.35 -16.23 -21.08
CA LEU A 156 3.40 -17.02 -21.71
C LEU A 156 2.94 -18.47 -21.95
N ASN A 157 2.32 -19.10 -20.97
CA ASN A 157 1.88 -20.50 -21.07
C ASN A 157 0.74 -20.69 -22.08
N GLN A 158 -0.08 -19.67 -22.32
CA GLN A 158 -1.13 -19.66 -23.35
C GLN A 158 -0.59 -19.50 -24.77
N ALA A 159 0.67 -19.07 -24.96
CA ALA A 159 1.23 -18.88 -26.29
C ALA A 159 1.27 -20.21 -27.08
N VAL A 160 0.81 -20.23 -28.31
CA VAL A 160 0.83 -21.44 -29.16
C VAL A 160 1.58 -21.17 -30.46
N LEU A 161 2.16 -22.23 -31.03
CA LEU A 161 2.84 -22.18 -32.33
C LEU A 161 1.85 -21.77 -33.43
N LYS A 162 2.36 -21.12 -34.48
CA LYS A 162 1.58 -20.68 -35.66
C LYS A 162 0.45 -19.68 -35.36
N LEU A 163 0.41 -19.09 -34.16
CA LEU A 163 -0.57 -18.05 -33.81
C LEU A 163 -0.43 -16.79 -34.69
N ILE A 164 0.80 -16.46 -35.08
CA ILE A 164 1.17 -15.17 -35.71
C ILE A 164 2.01 -15.40 -36.98
N GLY A 165 1.94 -16.60 -37.57
CA GLY A 165 2.70 -16.98 -38.75
C GLY A 165 3.81 -18.00 -38.50
N THR A 166 4.72 -18.15 -39.46
CA THR A 166 5.75 -19.21 -39.47
C THR A 166 7.17 -18.72 -39.73
N GLN A 167 7.32 -17.47 -40.16
CA GLN A 167 8.57 -16.76 -40.39
C GLN A 167 8.97 -15.99 -39.13
N THR A 168 10.02 -15.18 -39.25
CA THR A 168 10.68 -14.57 -38.10
C THR A 168 10.96 -13.07 -38.35
N ALA A 169 10.27 -12.20 -37.62
CA ALA A 169 10.40 -10.75 -37.65
C ALA A 169 11.07 -10.22 -36.37
N ILE A 170 12.33 -10.61 -36.13
CA ILE A 170 13.09 -10.22 -34.93
C ILE A 170 13.19 -8.69 -34.80
N GLY A 171 13.42 -7.98 -35.91
CA GLY A 171 13.56 -6.52 -35.91
C GLY A 171 12.30 -5.81 -35.40
N GLU A 172 11.12 -6.31 -35.76
CA GLU A 172 9.84 -5.78 -35.28
C GLU A 172 9.67 -6.05 -33.78
N GLY A 173 10.03 -7.26 -33.31
CA GLY A 173 9.99 -7.62 -31.89
C GLY A 173 10.88 -6.72 -31.02
N ILE A 174 12.12 -6.48 -31.44
CA ILE A 174 13.06 -5.59 -30.73
C ILE A 174 12.59 -4.12 -30.81
N GLY A 175 12.11 -3.69 -31.97
CA GLY A 175 11.56 -2.34 -32.16
C GLY A 175 10.36 -2.08 -31.25
N LEU A 176 9.44 -3.04 -31.15
CA LEU A 176 8.27 -2.96 -30.28
C LEU A 176 8.67 -2.99 -28.80
N ALA A 177 9.65 -3.80 -28.41
CA ALA A 177 10.20 -3.81 -27.06
C ALA A 177 10.76 -2.43 -26.67
N THR A 178 11.59 -1.85 -27.54
CA THR A 178 12.21 -0.54 -27.34
C THR A 178 11.14 0.55 -27.22
N LYS A 179 10.15 0.55 -28.11
CA LYS A 179 9.02 1.47 -28.05
C LYS A 179 8.27 1.35 -26.72
N THR A 180 8.00 0.12 -26.27
CA THR A 180 7.27 -0.13 -25.02
C THR A 180 8.03 0.39 -23.80
N PHE A 181 9.37 0.32 -23.79
CA PHE A 181 10.20 0.93 -22.75
C PHE A 181 10.21 2.46 -22.80
N ILE A 182 10.13 3.06 -23.99
CA ILE A 182 10.07 4.52 -24.14
C ILE A 182 8.73 5.06 -23.65
N ASP A 183 7.65 4.34 -23.95
CA ASP A 183 6.27 4.68 -23.62
C ASP A 183 5.91 4.35 -22.16
N SER A 184 6.73 3.57 -21.44
CA SER A 184 6.51 3.29 -20.02
C SER A 184 6.99 4.46 -19.14
N ASP A 185 6.21 4.79 -18.11
CA ASP A 185 6.53 5.83 -17.11
C ASP A 185 7.68 5.42 -16.16
N ALA A 186 8.60 4.58 -16.61
CA ALA A 186 9.78 4.23 -15.85
C ALA A 186 10.67 5.47 -15.64
N PRO A 187 11.17 5.72 -14.41
CA PRO A 187 12.21 6.71 -14.21
C PRO A 187 13.39 6.36 -15.12
N LYS A 188 13.71 7.27 -16.04
CA LYS A 188 14.89 7.15 -16.89
C LYS A 188 16.06 7.61 -16.03
N GLU A 189 16.89 6.68 -15.57
CA GLU A 189 18.19 7.02 -14.97
C GLU A 189 19.15 7.59 -16.03
#